data_AF-A0A7C2WJ19-F1
#
_entry.id   AF-A0A7C2WJ19-F1
#
_cell.length_a   1.000
_cell.length_b   1.000
_cell.length_c   1.000
_cell.angle_alpha   90.00
_cell.angle_beta   90.00
_cell.angle_gamma   90.00
#
_symmetry.space_group_name_H-M   'P 1'
#
loop_
_entity.id
_entity.type
_entity.pdbx_description
1 polymer ?
#
loop_
_entity_poly.entity_id
_entity_poly.type
_entity_poly.pdbx_seq_one_letter_code
_entity_poly.pdbx_strand_id
1 'polypeptide(L)'
;MSDAERIGILFNETQDAALLLKGARRRHPDAHLVAVLSPRAAAQFPARNIVDEIVEVELSPLRLLIKGAFFHMIEVLRGQRFDLLVLRFPTLKLRLLAALIAPLCCEIWLASGVIVPTPTTFNAAAREYFQRRFAGVKMMARIWCNVCCSRISRRSDRAGGDSS
;
A
#
# COMPACT_ATOMS: atom_id res chain seq x y z
N MET A 1 -19.35 22.12 -16.74
CA MET A 1 -18.31 22.43 -15.75
C MET A 1 -17.49 21.17 -15.61
N SER A 2 -16.21 21.16 -15.98
CA SER A 2 -15.35 20.03 -15.63
C SER A 2 -15.16 20.09 -14.12
N ASP A 3 -15.75 19.17 -13.37
CA ASP A 3 -15.45 19.03 -11.95
C ASP A 3 -13.93 18.87 -11.81
N ALA A 4 -13.34 19.70 -10.94
CA ALA A 4 -11.92 19.63 -10.65
C ALA A 4 -11.58 18.21 -10.17
N GLU A 5 -10.53 17.62 -10.75
CA GLU A 5 -10.08 16.26 -10.40
C GLU A 5 -9.86 16.14 -8.89
N ARG A 6 -10.54 15.21 -8.23
CA ARG A 6 -10.46 15.00 -6.79
C ARG A 6 -9.45 13.92 -6.47
N ILE A 7 -8.30 14.34 -5.92
CA ILE A 7 -7.16 13.46 -5.68
C ILE A 7 -7.05 13.14 -4.20
N GLY A 8 -7.29 11.88 -3.84
CA GLY A 8 -7.09 11.36 -2.49
C GLY A 8 -5.65 10.91 -2.29
N ILE A 9 -5.01 11.35 -1.21
CA ILE A 9 -3.64 10.96 -0.88
C ILE A 9 -3.63 10.33 0.50
N LEU A 10 -3.32 9.03 0.55
CA LEU A 10 -3.26 8.27 1.80
C LEU A 10 -1.87 8.39 2.43
N PHE A 11 -1.81 9.08 3.57
CA PHE A 11 -0.58 9.23 4.35
C PHE A 11 -0.55 8.26 5.53
N ASN A 12 0.66 7.85 5.89
CA ASN A 12 0.93 7.21 7.18
C ASN A 12 1.64 8.22 8.10
N GLU A 13 1.57 8.00 9.41
CA GLU A 13 1.98 8.90 10.50
C GLU A 13 3.45 9.40 10.46
N THR A 14 4.29 8.93 9.53
CA THR A 14 5.75 9.02 9.64
C THR A 14 6.49 9.72 8.49
N GLN A 15 5.82 10.38 7.53
CA GLN A 15 6.52 10.80 6.30
C GLN A 15 6.29 12.23 5.79
N ASP A 16 7.27 12.65 4.97
CA ASP A 16 7.47 13.92 4.27
C ASP A 16 6.32 14.28 3.30
N ALA A 17 5.14 14.47 3.87
CA ALA A 17 3.89 14.73 3.14
C ALA A 17 3.96 16.00 2.30
N ALA A 18 4.73 16.99 2.74
CA ALA A 18 4.90 18.26 2.04
C ALA A 18 5.50 18.10 0.65
N LEU A 19 6.52 17.23 0.48
CA LEU A 19 7.14 17.00 -0.83
C LEU A 19 6.16 16.32 -1.80
N LEU A 20 5.42 15.32 -1.32
CA LEU A 20 4.45 14.62 -2.15
C LEU A 20 3.30 15.54 -2.56
N LEU A 21 2.79 16.36 -1.65
CA LEU A 21 1.74 17.33 -1.95
C LEU A 21 2.19 18.40 -2.92
N LYS A 22 3.42 18.90 -2.79
CA LYS A 22 4.00 19.82 -3.77
C LYS A 22 4.15 19.16 -5.14
N GLY A 23 4.55 17.89 -5.18
CA GLY A 23 4.59 17.10 -6.43
C GLY A 23 3.21 16.93 -7.05
N ALA A 24 2.21 16.60 -6.25
CA ALA A 24 0.82 16.45 -6.68
C ALA A 24 0.26 17.76 -7.24
N ARG A 25 0.42 18.87 -6.52
CA ARG A 25 -0.02 20.20 -6.97
C ARG A 25 0.68 20.65 -8.25
N ARG A 26 1.96 20.32 -8.44
CA ARG A 26 2.67 20.65 -9.69
C ARG A 26 2.17 19.84 -10.89
N ARG A 27 1.81 18.58 -10.67
CA ARG A 27 1.32 17.69 -11.74
C ARG A 27 -0.16 17.93 -12.06
N HIS A 28 -0.95 18.27 -11.04
CA HIS A 28 -2.37 18.53 -11.10
C HIS A 28 -2.65 19.90 -10.43
N PRO A 29 -2.42 21.02 -11.14
CA PRO A 29 -2.53 22.36 -10.56
C PRO A 29 -3.94 22.69 -10.07
N ASP A 30 -4.94 22.28 -10.84
CA ASP A 30 -6.36 22.60 -10.59
C ASP A 30 -7.11 21.50 -9.82
N ALA A 31 -6.42 20.44 -9.37
CA ALA A 31 -7.05 19.34 -8.66
C ALA A 31 -7.41 19.70 -7.21
N HIS A 32 -8.50 19.14 -6.70
CA HIS A 32 -8.86 19.21 -5.29
C HIS A 32 -8.11 18.12 -4.51
N LEU A 33 -7.09 18.51 -3.75
CA LEU A 33 -6.23 17.61 -3.00
C LEU A 33 -6.82 17.30 -1.62
N VAL A 34 -7.13 16.02 -1.41
CA VAL A 34 -7.67 15.48 -0.15
C VAL A 34 -6.59 14.66 0.54
N ALA A 35 -6.17 15.07 1.73
CA ALA A 35 -5.31 14.24 2.57
C ALA A 35 -6.13 13.30 3.45
N VAL A 36 -5.89 12.00 3.31
CA VAL A 36 -6.51 10.96 4.13
C VAL A 36 -5.53 10.57 5.24
N LEU A 37 -5.91 10.85 6.48
CA LEU A 37 -5.03 10.83 7.65
C LEU A 37 -5.72 10.16 8.85
N SER A 38 -4.94 9.57 9.77
CA SER A 38 -5.46 9.23 11.10
C SER A 38 -5.77 10.51 11.87
N PRO A 39 -6.74 10.52 12.81
CA PRO A 39 -7.02 11.71 13.63
C PRO A 39 -5.78 12.25 14.35
N ARG A 40 -4.88 11.34 14.77
CA ARG A 40 -3.58 11.70 15.37
C ARG A 40 -2.65 12.38 14.37
N ALA A 41 -2.57 11.85 13.14
CA ALA A 41 -1.76 12.44 12.08
C ALA A 41 -2.31 13.80 11.60
N ALA A 42 -3.63 13.93 11.52
CA ALA A 42 -4.31 15.16 11.12
C ALA A 42 -4.00 16.32 12.08
N ALA A 43 -4.00 16.05 13.38
CA ALA A 43 -3.67 17.05 14.41
C ALA A 43 -2.25 17.63 14.28
N GLN A 44 -1.30 16.84 13.75
CA GLN A 44 0.11 17.23 13.61
C GLN A 44 0.52 17.44 12.15
N PHE A 45 -0.44 17.57 11.23
CA PHE A 45 -0.15 17.55 9.81
C PHE A 45 0.57 18.83 9.36
N PRO A 46 1.87 18.76 8.98
CA PRO A 46 2.69 19.96 8.77
C PRO A 46 2.36 20.70 7.46
N ALA A 47 1.65 20.05 6.53
CA ALA A 47 1.36 20.55 5.19
C ALA A 47 -0.12 20.89 4.98
N ARG A 48 -0.83 21.24 6.06
CA ARG A 48 -2.27 21.54 6.04
C ARG A 48 -2.63 22.69 5.09
N ASN A 49 -1.71 23.60 4.83
CA ASN A 49 -1.87 24.73 3.92
C ASN A 49 -1.75 24.38 2.42
N ILE A 50 -1.36 23.16 2.06
CA ILE A 50 -1.19 22.72 0.66
C ILE A 50 -2.39 21.87 0.18
N VAL A 51 -3.12 21.28 1.12
CA VAL A 51 -4.30 20.45 0.89
C VAL A 51 -5.56 21.29 0.98
N ASP A 52 -6.54 20.95 0.17
CA ASP A 52 -7.84 21.62 0.17
C ASP A 52 -8.76 21.01 1.24
N GLU A 53 -8.53 19.74 1.58
CA GLU A 53 -9.36 19.01 2.53
C GLU A 53 -8.56 17.94 3.28
N ILE A 54 -8.97 17.69 4.53
CA ILE A 54 -8.46 16.57 5.34
C ILE A 54 -9.64 15.68 5.68
N VAL A 55 -9.54 14.41 5.30
CA VAL A 55 -10.48 13.36 5.68
C VAL A 55 -9.81 12.51 6.76
N GLU A 56 -10.34 12.63 7.98
CA GLU A 56 -9.87 11.86 9.13
C GLU A 56 -10.51 10.48 9.14
N VAL A 57 -9.68 9.44 9.07
CA VAL A 57 -10.12 8.04 9.13
C VAL A 57 -9.21 7.24 10.03
N GLU A 58 -9.80 6.31 10.79
CA GLU A 58 -9.02 5.44 11.65
C GLU A 58 -8.20 4.42 10.82
N LEU A 59 -6.89 4.62 10.76
CA LEU A 59 -5.96 3.74 10.03
C LEU A 59 -5.26 2.72 10.94
N SER A 60 -5.52 2.73 12.26
CA SER A 60 -4.87 1.82 13.21
C SER A 60 -5.28 0.35 12.95
N PRO A 61 -4.32 -0.57 12.71
CA PRO A 61 -4.62 -1.99 12.50
C PRO A 61 -5.44 -2.61 13.63
N LEU A 62 -5.19 -2.20 14.88
CA LEU A 62 -5.92 -2.73 16.05
C LEU A 62 -7.37 -2.28 16.07
N ARG A 63 -7.64 -1.02 15.69
CA ARG A 63 -9.01 -0.49 15.62
C ARG A 63 -9.77 -0.98 14.40
N LEU A 64 -9.07 -1.27 13.31
CA LEU A 64 -9.66 -1.90 12.12
C LEU A 64 -10.10 -3.36 12.36
N LEU A 65 -9.57 -4.02 13.41
CA LEU A 65 -10.03 -5.34 13.86
C LEU A 65 -11.34 -5.27 14.67
N ILE A 66 -11.73 -4.09 15.15
CA ILE A 66 -13.02 -3.89 15.81
C ILE A 66 -14.11 -4.04 14.76
N LYS A 67 -15.13 -4.84 15.09
CA LYS A 67 -16.20 -5.25 14.19
C LYS A 67 -16.85 -4.01 13.53
N GLY A 68 -16.79 -3.93 12.20
CA GLY A 68 -17.43 -2.88 11.40
C GLY A 68 -16.57 -1.63 11.14
N ALA A 69 -15.54 -1.35 11.93
CA ALA A 69 -14.71 -0.14 11.77
C ALA A 69 -14.01 -0.08 10.39
N PHE A 70 -13.54 -1.23 9.90
CA PHE A 70 -12.96 -1.34 8.56
C PHE A 70 -13.96 -1.01 7.46
N PHE A 71 -15.18 -1.56 7.51
CA PHE A 71 -16.19 -1.29 6.50
C PHE A 71 -16.65 0.17 6.53
N HIS A 72 -16.81 0.74 7.73
CA HIS A 72 -17.15 2.14 7.89
C HIS A 72 -16.08 3.06 7.28
N MET A 73 -14.78 2.79 7.52
CA MET A 73 -13.69 3.51 6.87
C MET A 73 -13.78 3.41 5.34
N ILE A 74 -14.03 2.21 4.80
CA ILE A 74 -14.18 2.02 3.35
C ILE A 74 -15.38 2.82 2.81
N GLU A 75 -16.51 2.83 3.50
CA GLU A 75 -17.70 3.59 3.09
C GLU A 75 -17.42 5.10 3.06
N VAL A 76 -16.77 5.63 4.11
CA VAL A 76 -16.37 7.04 4.18
C VAL A 76 -15.47 7.40 3.00
N LEU A 77 -14.44 6.58 2.73
CA LEU A 77 -13.50 6.83 1.65
C LEU A 77 -14.12 6.65 0.26
N ARG A 78 -15.04 5.69 0.09
CA ARG A 78 -15.78 5.51 -1.17
C ARG A 78 -16.73 6.67 -1.43
N GLY A 79 -17.33 7.23 -0.37
CA GLY A 79 -18.17 8.42 -0.44
C GLY A 79 -17.43 9.65 -0.98
N GLN A 80 -16.09 9.69 -0.86
CA GLN A 80 -15.27 10.79 -1.37
C GLN A 80 -15.14 10.83 -2.89
N ARG A 81 -15.45 9.72 -3.60
CA ARG A 81 -15.40 9.63 -5.07
C ARG A 81 -14.09 10.18 -5.68
N PHE A 82 -12.97 9.64 -5.25
CA PHE A 82 -11.67 10.04 -5.79
C PHE A 82 -11.53 9.65 -7.28
N ASP A 83 -11.13 10.62 -8.10
CA ASP A 83 -10.70 10.37 -9.47
C ASP A 83 -9.33 9.67 -9.47
N LEU A 84 -8.44 10.11 -8.59
CA LEU A 84 -7.13 9.51 -8.40
C LEU A 84 -6.88 9.25 -6.90
N LEU A 85 -6.53 8.01 -6.57
CA LEU A 85 -6.03 7.65 -5.23
C LEU A 85 -4.52 7.38 -5.28
N VAL A 86 -3.76 8.21 -4.59
CA VAL A 86 -2.31 8.07 -4.45
C VAL A 86 -1.97 7.34 -3.16
N LEU A 87 -1.24 6.23 -3.30
CA LEU A 87 -0.68 5.46 -2.21
C LEU A 87 0.82 5.71 -2.10
N ARG A 88 1.33 5.98 -0.90
CA ARG A 88 2.77 6.17 -0.70
C ARG A 88 3.58 4.87 -0.69
N PHE A 89 2.96 3.78 -0.25
CA PHE A 89 3.66 2.52 0.00
C PHE A 89 3.09 1.38 -0.87
N PRO A 90 3.96 0.58 -1.52
CA PRO A 90 3.54 -0.49 -2.41
C PRO A 90 3.14 -1.77 -1.66
N THR A 91 2.48 -1.67 -0.50
CA THR A 91 2.09 -2.88 0.23
C THR A 91 0.86 -3.53 -0.40
N LEU A 92 0.83 -4.87 -0.43
CA LEU A 92 -0.30 -5.62 -0.98
C LEU A 92 -1.62 -5.32 -0.26
N LYS A 93 -1.57 -5.03 1.04
CA LYS A 93 -2.75 -4.66 1.83
C LYS A 93 -3.32 -3.31 1.41
N LEU A 94 -2.47 -2.30 1.18
CA LEU A 94 -2.91 -0.98 0.72
C LEU A 94 -3.45 -1.02 -0.71
N ARG A 95 -2.92 -1.87 -1.58
CA ARG A 95 -3.48 -2.10 -2.92
C ARG A 95 -4.89 -2.69 -2.83
N LEU A 96 -5.10 -3.69 -1.97
CA LEU A 96 -6.42 -4.25 -1.74
C LEU A 96 -7.38 -3.22 -1.13
N LEU A 97 -6.90 -2.38 -0.21
CA LEU A 97 -7.64 -1.28 0.37
C LEU A 97 -8.08 -0.28 -0.72
N ALA A 98 -7.16 0.15 -1.58
CA ALA A 98 -7.47 1.05 -2.69
C ALA A 98 -8.53 0.46 -3.64
N ALA A 99 -8.45 -0.84 -3.93
CA ALA A 99 -9.44 -1.52 -4.75
C ALA A 99 -10.83 -1.62 -4.09
N LEU A 100 -10.90 -1.60 -2.75
CA LEU A 100 -12.15 -1.51 -2.01
C LEU A 100 -12.71 -0.08 -2.00
N ILE A 101 -11.84 0.94 -1.96
CA ILE A 101 -12.25 2.34 -2.10
C ILE A 101 -12.81 2.60 -3.50
N ALA A 102 -12.30 1.89 -4.52
CA ALA A 102 -12.72 1.92 -5.92
C ALA A 102 -12.66 3.33 -6.56
N PRO A 103 -11.49 4.00 -6.54
CA PRO A 103 -11.27 5.23 -7.30
C PRO A 103 -11.26 4.96 -8.81
N LEU A 104 -11.39 6.00 -9.64
CA LEU A 104 -11.25 5.83 -11.10
C LEU A 104 -9.84 5.35 -11.46
N CYS A 105 -8.83 5.97 -10.87
CA CYS A 105 -7.42 5.66 -11.03
C CYS A 105 -6.74 5.46 -9.67
N CYS A 106 -5.74 4.58 -9.61
CA CYS A 106 -4.89 4.42 -8.43
C CYS A 106 -3.42 4.34 -8.82
N GLU A 107 -2.59 5.10 -8.13
CA GLU A 107 -1.16 5.16 -8.35
C GLU A 107 -0.38 4.99 -7.04
N ILE A 108 0.77 4.34 -7.12
CA ILE A 108 1.73 4.28 -6.02
C ILE A 108 2.88 5.23 -6.32
N TRP A 109 3.10 6.19 -5.43
CA TRP A 109 4.15 7.18 -5.56
C TRP A 109 5.28 6.86 -4.59
N LEU A 110 6.38 6.35 -5.15
CA LEU A 110 7.57 5.96 -4.39
C LEU A 110 8.46 7.16 -4.10
N ALA A 111 9.33 7.03 -3.10
CA ALA A 111 10.17 8.15 -2.64
C ALA A 111 11.21 8.54 -3.68
N SER A 112 11.56 7.57 -4.52
CA SER A 112 12.41 7.73 -5.70
C SER A 112 11.76 8.53 -6.83
N GLY A 113 10.51 8.98 -6.68
CA GLY A 113 9.76 9.66 -7.76
C GLY A 113 9.14 8.71 -8.78
N VAL A 114 9.28 7.39 -8.58
CA VAL A 114 8.65 6.38 -9.44
C VAL A 114 7.15 6.31 -9.15
N ILE A 115 6.35 6.46 -10.20
CA ILE A 115 4.90 6.34 -10.17
C ILE A 115 4.50 5.00 -10.80
N VAL A 116 3.72 4.19 -10.09
CA VAL A 116 3.28 2.87 -10.55
C VAL A 116 1.75 2.78 -10.56
N PRO A 117 1.11 2.57 -11.72
CA PRO A 117 -0.33 2.36 -11.77
C PRO A 117 -0.70 1.05 -11.06
N THR A 118 -1.82 1.07 -10.35
CA THR A 118 -2.29 -0.03 -9.50
C THR A 118 -3.72 -0.40 -9.88
N PRO A 119 -4.09 -1.71 -9.83
CA PRO A 119 -5.46 -2.12 -10.11
C PRO A 119 -6.46 -1.46 -9.15
N THR A 120 -7.53 -0.90 -9.70
CA THR A 120 -8.63 -0.27 -8.95
C THR A 120 -9.79 -1.24 -8.69
N THR A 121 -9.81 -2.40 -9.36
CA THR A 121 -10.86 -3.40 -9.19
C THR A 121 -10.48 -4.45 -8.15
N PHE A 122 -11.43 -4.79 -7.28
CA PHE A 122 -11.21 -5.78 -6.21
C PHE A 122 -10.73 -7.13 -6.74
N ASN A 123 -11.33 -7.64 -7.83
CA ASN A 123 -10.96 -8.93 -8.40
C ASN A 123 -9.50 -8.95 -8.89
N ALA A 124 -9.05 -7.89 -9.55
CA ALA A 124 -7.67 -7.79 -10.02
C ALA A 124 -6.69 -7.65 -8.85
N ALA A 125 -7.01 -6.82 -7.84
CA ALA A 125 -6.18 -6.64 -6.66
C ALA A 125 -6.10 -7.90 -5.80
N ALA A 126 -7.21 -8.63 -5.61
CA ALA A 126 -7.25 -9.89 -4.88
C ALA A 126 -6.44 -10.97 -5.61
N ARG A 127 -6.61 -11.09 -6.94
CA ARG A 127 -5.79 -12.00 -7.75
C ARG A 127 -4.31 -11.69 -7.60
N GLU A 128 -3.90 -10.42 -7.72
CA GLU A 128 -2.51 -10.01 -7.53
C GLU A 128 -2.00 -10.35 -6.11
N TYR A 129 -2.80 -10.06 -5.09
CA TYR A 129 -2.49 -10.34 -3.69
C TYR A 129 -2.16 -11.82 -3.49
N PHE A 130 -3.07 -12.71 -3.90
CA PHE A 130 -2.89 -14.14 -3.72
C PHE A 130 -1.74 -14.67 -4.58
N GLN A 131 -1.62 -14.25 -5.84
CA GLN A 131 -0.52 -14.68 -6.71
C GLN A 131 0.85 -14.34 -6.12
N ARG A 132 1.05 -13.11 -5.66
CA ARG A 132 2.31 -12.69 -5.03
C ARG A 132 2.54 -13.39 -3.69
N ARG A 133 1.48 -13.60 -2.89
CA ARG A 133 1.57 -14.33 -1.63
C ARG A 133 2.00 -15.78 -1.84
N PHE A 134 1.39 -16.49 -2.78
CA PHE A 134 1.75 -17.86 -3.13
C PHE A 134 3.15 -17.97 -3.73
N ALA A 135 3.57 -17.01 -4.57
CA ALA A 135 4.93 -16.97 -5.11
C ALA A 135 5.98 -16.84 -3.98
N GLY A 136 5.74 -15.97 -3.00
CA GLY A 136 6.62 -15.83 -1.83
C GLY A 136 6.69 -17.11 -0.99
N VAL A 137 5.56 -17.77 -0.76
CA VAL A 137 5.51 -19.06 -0.03
C VAL A 137 6.28 -20.15 -0.80
N LYS A 138 6.06 -20.27 -2.12
CA LYS A 138 6.80 -21.23 -2.96
C LYS A 138 8.31 -20.97 -2.93
N MET A 139 8.72 -19.71 -2.98
CA MET A 139 10.13 -19.34 -2.90
C MET A 139 10.74 -19.74 -1.55
N MET A 140 10.06 -19.48 -0.44
CA MET A 140 10.51 -19.89 0.89
C MET A 140 10.56 -21.41 1.03
N ALA A 141 9.56 -22.14 0.55
CA ALA A 141 9.58 -23.60 0.53
C ALA A 141 10.77 -24.14 -0.29
N ARG A 142 11.08 -23.53 -1.44
CA ARG A 142 12.25 -23.90 -2.26
C ARG A 142 13.56 -23.63 -1.54
N ILE A 143 13.70 -22.48 -0.87
CA ILE A 143 14.88 -22.15 -0.06
C ILE A 143 15.02 -23.16 1.09
N TRP A 144 13.93 -23.47 1.79
CA TRP A 144 13.92 -24.46 2.86
C TRP A 144 14.35 -25.85 2.37
N CYS A 145 13.78 -26.32 1.25
CA CYS A 145 14.19 -27.59 0.64
C CYS A 145 15.66 -27.59 0.25
N ASN A 146 16.17 -26.50 -0.36
CA ASN A 146 17.59 -26.38 -0.69
C ASN A 146 18.47 -26.44 0.57
N VAL A 147 18.10 -25.77 1.66
CA VAL A 147 18.84 -25.80 2.93
C VAL A 147 18.81 -27.20 3.57
N CYS A 148 17.67 -27.89 3.54
CA CYS A 148 17.55 -29.24 4.09
C CYS A 148 18.31 -30.28 3.25
N CYS A 149 18.18 -30.25 1.91
CA CYS A 149 18.87 -31.19 1.02
C CYS A 149 20.39 -30.96 0.98
N SER A 150 20.85 -29.70 1.02
CA SER A 150 22.28 -29.38 1.08
C SER A 150 22.93 -29.73 2.42
N ARG A 151 22.17 -29.80 3.52
CA ARG A 151 22.65 -30.35 4.80
C ARG A 151 22.84 -31.86 4.79
N ILE A 152 22.04 -32.60 4.01
CA ILE A 152 22.14 -34.06 3.93
C ILE A 152 23.36 -34.49 3.09
N SER A 153 23.73 -33.74 2.05
CA SER A 153 24.87 -34.09 1.19
C SER A 153 26.26 -33.90 1.83
N ARG A 154 26.38 -33.18 2.96
CA ARG A 154 27.69 -33.00 3.65
C ARG A 154 28.04 -34.12 4.63
N ARG A 155 27.16 -35.11 4.83
CA ARG A 155 27.42 -36.23 5.75
C ARG A 155 27.82 -37.53 5.04
N SER A 156 27.71 -37.61 3.71
CA SER A 156 28.04 -38.82 2.95
C SER A 156 29.50 -38.91 2.49
N ASP A 157 30.27 -37.81 2.50
CA ASP A 157 31.69 -37.80 2.07
C ASP A 157 32.70 -37.99 3.21
N ARG A 158 32.27 -38.45 4.40
CA ARG A 158 33.17 -38.76 5.53
C ARG A 158 33.13 -40.23 5.98
N ALA A 159 32.57 -41.13 5.18
CA ALA A 159 32.48 -42.57 5.50
C ALA A 159 33.06 -43.47 4.40
N GLY A 160 34.11 -43.01 3.71
CA GLY A 160 34.72 -43.76 2.60
C GLY A 160 36.24 -43.67 2.53
N GLY A 161 36.92 -43.45 3.66
CA GLY A 161 38.37 -43.33 3.69
C GLY A 161 38.92 -43.62 5.06
N ASP A 162 38.89 -44.88 5.48
CA ASP A 162 39.95 -45.43 6.31
C ASP A 162 40.40 -46.73 5.66
N SER A 163 41.58 -46.63 5.07
CA SER A 163 42.42 -47.71 4.60
C SER A 163 43.15 -48.28 5.81
N SER A 164 43.06 -49.60 6.02
CA SER A 164 44.14 -50.47 6.53
C SER A 164 43.66 -51.92 6.49
#